data_AF-A0A317UQD2-F1
#
_entry.id   AF-A0A317UQD2-F1
#
_cell.length_a   1.000
_cell.length_b   1.000
_cell.length_c   1.000
_cell.angle_alpha   90.00
_cell.angle_beta   90.00
_cell.angle_gamma   90.00
#
_symmetry.space_group_name_H-M   'P 1'
#
loop_
_entity.id
_entity.type
_entity.pdbx_description
1 polymer ?
#
loop_
_entity_poly.entity_id
_entity_poly.type
_entity_poly.pdbx_seq_one_letter_code
_entity_poly.pdbx_strand_id
1 'polypeptide(L)'
;KPQSCLQALHDLENCHRTKGPYDGLMAFSLGISIAITLLLDHVRKGSTQPLSFKVAVLFSNPGELYNVDSPRLGRFEPLHRQPTITILTAHIWGSADAWSDKASLAPGYCRKENQSIFVHDGGHEIPTAARDVVRMANVIQRAIGQA
;
A
#
# COMPACT_ATOMS: atom_id res chain seq x y z
N LYS A 1 -10.55 -15.20 -3.74
CA LYS A 1 -11.78 -15.58 -3.01
C LYS A 1 -11.89 -14.68 -1.78
N PRO A 2 -13.05 -14.12 -1.42
CA PRO A 2 -13.17 -13.15 -0.32
C PRO A 2 -12.57 -13.64 1.02
N GLN A 3 -12.76 -14.92 1.35
CA GLN A 3 -12.23 -15.55 2.57
C GLN A 3 -10.70 -15.53 2.65
N SER A 4 -9.98 -15.71 1.53
CA SER A 4 -8.51 -15.71 1.54
C SER A 4 -7.93 -14.30 1.76
N CYS A 5 -8.63 -13.26 1.28
CA CYS A 5 -8.21 -11.87 1.50
C CYS A 5 -8.41 -11.45 2.97
N LEU A 6 -9.52 -11.87 3.59
CA LEU A 6 -9.75 -11.64 5.02
C LEU A 6 -8.74 -12.37 5.90
N GLN A 7 -8.42 -13.62 5.55
CA GLN A 7 -7.37 -14.36 6.25
C GLN A 7 -6.02 -13.64 6.16
N ALA A 8 -5.64 -13.18 4.98
CA ALA A 8 -4.38 -12.45 4.79
C ALA A 8 -4.33 -11.12 5.58
N LEU A 9 -5.46 -10.42 5.71
CA LEU A 9 -5.55 -9.23 6.58
C LEU A 9 -5.35 -9.61 8.05
N HIS A 10 -6.05 -10.63 8.54
CA HIS A 10 -5.90 -11.10 9.92
C HIS A 10 -4.47 -11.60 10.20
N ASP A 11 -3.84 -12.28 9.24
CA ASP A 11 -2.47 -12.76 9.37
C ASP A 11 -1.48 -11.59 9.46
N LEU A 12 -1.67 -10.54 8.66
CA LEU A 12 -0.86 -9.33 8.70
C LEU A 12 -1.02 -8.57 10.03
N GLU A 13 -2.26 -8.39 10.50
CA GLU A 13 -2.56 -7.79 11.81
C GLU A 13 -1.91 -8.59 12.96
N ASN A 14 -2.04 -9.92 12.93
CA ASN A 14 -1.43 -10.80 13.92
C ASN A 14 0.10 -10.74 13.88
N CYS A 15 0.70 -10.73 12.68
CA CYS A 15 2.14 -10.60 12.52
C CYS A 15 2.65 -9.28 13.12
N HIS A 16 1.99 -8.16 12.81
CA HIS A 16 2.32 -6.85 13.38
C HIS A 16 2.22 -6.86 14.91
N ARG A 17 1.14 -7.41 15.47
CA ARG A 17 0.91 -7.46 16.92
C ARG A 17 1.90 -8.36 17.66
N THR A 18 2.32 -9.47 17.06
CA THR A 18 3.13 -10.50 17.73
C THR A 18 4.64 -10.37 17.48
N LYS A 19 5.04 -9.78 16.36
CA LYS A 19 6.45 -9.65 15.95
C LYS A 19 6.92 -8.21 15.80
N GLY A 20 6.02 -7.24 15.94
CA GLY A 20 6.37 -5.82 15.91
C GLY A 20 7.07 -5.33 17.19
N PRO A 21 7.27 -4.01 17.32
CA PRO A 21 6.77 -2.97 16.41
C PRO A 21 7.53 -2.93 15.08
N TYR A 22 6.82 -2.60 14.00
CA TYR A 22 7.40 -2.32 12.69
C TYR A 22 7.08 -0.88 12.32
N ASP A 23 8.10 -0.07 12.03
CA ASP A 23 7.93 1.31 11.57
C ASP A 23 7.49 1.40 10.10
N GLY A 24 7.66 0.31 9.34
CA GLY A 24 7.41 0.30 7.90
C GLY A 24 6.59 -0.90 7.44
N LEU A 25 5.75 -0.68 6.43
CA LEU A 25 5.04 -1.71 5.69
C LEU A 25 5.53 -1.74 4.25
N MET A 26 5.77 -2.92 3.69
CA MET A 26 6.11 -3.07 2.27
C MET A 26 5.17 -4.08 1.60
N ALA A 27 4.71 -3.76 0.39
CA ALA A 27 3.77 -4.61 -0.33
C ALA A 27 4.01 -4.57 -1.85
N PHE A 28 3.81 -5.72 -2.50
CA PHE A 28 3.92 -5.89 -3.94
C PHE A 28 2.62 -6.45 -4.52
N SER A 29 2.24 -5.96 -5.70
CA SER A 29 1.09 -6.46 -6.45
C SER A 29 -0.19 -6.46 -5.58
N LEU A 30 -0.91 -7.58 -5.52
CA LEU A 30 -2.14 -7.73 -4.73
C LEU A 30 -1.93 -7.48 -3.22
N GLY A 31 -0.69 -7.62 -2.72
CA GLY A 31 -0.36 -7.28 -1.34
C GLY A 31 -0.65 -5.82 -0.99
N ILE A 32 -0.63 -4.92 -1.98
CA ILE A 32 -0.97 -3.51 -1.79
C ILE A 32 -2.44 -3.35 -1.38
N SER A 33 -3.34 -4.12 -1.99
CA SER A 33 -4.76 -4.05 -1.65
C SER A 33 -4.99 -4.42 -0.19
N ILE A 34 -4.25 -5.41 0.32
CA ILE A 34 -4.28 -5.83 1.74
C ILE A 34 -3.67 -4.74 2.63
N ALA A 35 -2.49 -4.22 2.26
CA ALA A 35 -1.80 -3.18 3.01
C ALA A 35 -2.61 -1.89 3.15
N ILE A 36 -3.16 -1.38 2.04
CA ILE A 36 -3.99 -0.18 2.06
C ILE A 36 -5.30 -0.43 2.80
N THR A 37 -5.91 -1.61 2.65
CA THR A 37 -7.11 -1.98 3.41
C THR A 37 -6.84 -1.89 4.92
N LEU A 38 -5.74 -2.45 5.40
CA LEU A 38 -5.34 -2.37 6.81
C LEU A 38 -5.18 -0.91 7.28
N LEU A 39 -4.47 -0.10 6.50
CA LEU A 39 -4.23 1.32 6.83
C LEU A 39 -5.53 2.12 6.87
N LEU A 40 -6.43 1.93 5.90
CA LEU A 40 -7.72 2.62 5.84
C LEU A 40 -8.68 2.18 6.94
N ASP A 41 -8.73 0.88 7.23
CA ASP A 41 -9.55 0.32 8.32
C ASP A 41 -9.18 0.94 9.66
N HIS A 42 -7.88 1.12 9.88
CA HIS A 42 -7.36 1.77 11.09
C HIS A 42 -7.81 3.23 11.21
N VAL A 43 -7.66 4.00 10.13
CA VAL A 43 -8.09 5.41 10.09
C VAL A 43 -9.61 5.51 10.31
N ARG A 44 -10.40 4.61 9.69
CA ARG A 44 -11.86 4.57 9.82
C ARG A 44 -12.34 4.23 11.23
N LYS A 45 -11.72 3.25 11.88
CA LYS A 45 -12.13 2.78 13.21
C LYS A 45 -11.78 3.77 14.33
N GLY A 46 -11.02 4.83 14.03
CA GLY A 46 -10.55 5.77 15.04
C GLY A 46 -9.79 5.07 16.17
N SER A 47 -9.09 3.98 15.84
CA SER A 47 -8.45 3.10 16.81
C SER A 47 -7.50 3.90 17.69
N THR A 48 -7.69 3.81 19.00
CA THR A 48 -6.80 4.44 20.00
C THR A 48 -5.46 3.71 20.13
N GLN A 49 -5.41 2.45 19.71
CA GLN A 49 -4.17 1.70 19.50
C GLN A 49 -3.59 2.15 18.16
N PRO A 50 -2.36 2.68 18.08
CA PRO A 50 -1.77 3.15 16.83
C PRO A 50 -1.23 1.99 15.98
N LEU A 51 -1.46 2.03 14.66
CA LEU A 51 -0.58 1.33 13.73
C LEU A 51 0.77 2.03 13.86
N SER A 52 1.79 1.29 14.29
CA SER A 52 3.15 1.85 14.46
C SER A 52 3.85 2.12 13.12
N PHE A 53 3.20 1.82 12.00
CA PHE A 53 3.70 2.15 10.68
C PHE A 53 3.76 3.66 10.49
N LYS A 54 4.96 4.17 10.23
CA LYS A 54 5.24 5.55 9.84
C LYS A 54 5.33 5.70 8.33
N VAL A 55 5.70 4.61 7.63
CA VAL A 55 5.87 4.59 6.18
C VAL A 55 5.31 3.31 5.53
N ALA A 56 4.79 3.42 4.31
CA ALA A 56 4.44 2.29 3.46
C ALA A 56 5.14 2.37 2.09
N VAL A 57 5.79 1.29 1.65
CA VAL A 57 6.39 1.16 0.32
C VAL A 57 5.58 0.17 -0.52
N LEU A 58 5.04 0.65 -1.63
CA LEU A 58 4.01 -0.04 -2.40
C LEU A 58 4.48 -0.20 -3.85
N PHE A 59 4.63 -1.44 -4.29
CA PHE A 59 5.08 -1.82 -5.64
C PHE A 59 3.97 -2.39 -6.54
N SER A 60 3.73 -1.76 -7.69
CA SER A 60 2.94 -2.31 -8.80
C SER A 60 1.50 -2.71 -8.44
N ASN A 61 0.68 -1.77 -7.98
CA ASN A 61 -0.71 -2.06 -7.60
C ASN A 61 -1.55 -2.54 -8.81
N PRO A 62 -2.14 -3.75 -8.78
CA PRO A 62 -2.71 -4.38 -9.98
C PRO A 62 -4.18 -4.01 -10.22
N GLY A 63 -4.83 -3.25 -9.33
CA GLY A 63 -6.27 -3.05 -9.43
C GLY A 63 -6.84 -1.95 -8.55
N GLU A 64 -8.14 -1.73 -8.71
CA GLU A 64 -8.88 -0.84 -7.83
C GLU A 64 -8.89 -1.38 -6.40
N LEU A 65 -8.89 -0.46 -5.44
CA LEU A 65 -9.00 -0.83 -4.05
C LEU A 65 -10.46 -1.10 -3.72
N TYR A 66 -10.65 -2.15 -2.91
CA TYR A 66 -11.97 -2.60 -2.50
C TYR A 66 -12.29 -2.09 -1.10
N ASN A 67 -13.56 -1.82 -0.85
CA ASN A 67 -14.06 -1.48 0.47
C ASN A 67 -13.74 -2.62 1.45
N VAL A 68 -13.07 -2.29 2.55
CA VAL A 68 -12.66 -3.23 3.63
C VAL A 68 -13.82 -4.10 4.13
N ASP A 69 -15.04 -3.56 4.12
CA ASP A 69 -16.23 -4.28 4.57
C ASP A 69 -16.79 -5.21 3.49
N SER A 70 -16.51 -4.96 2.21
CA SER A 70 -17.09 -5.74 1.13
C SER A 70 -16.62 -7.20 1.15
N PRO A 71 -15.33 -7.54 1.39
CA PRO A 71 -14.92 -8.93 1.55
C PRO A 71 -15.62 -9.64 2.71
N ARG A 72 -15.88 -8.94 3.84
CA ARG A 72 -16.64 -9.48 4.99
C ARG A 72 -18.08 -9.81 4.60
N LEU A 73 -18.63 -9.08 3.64
CA LEU A 73 -19.97 -9.26 3.08
C LEU A 73 -20.00 -10.14 1.83
N GLY A 74 -18.88 -10.77 1.45
CA GLY A 74 -18.76 -11.62 0.26
C GLY A 74 -18.80 -10.85 -1.07
N ARG A 75 -18.58 -9.53 -1.05
CA ARG A 75 -18.63 -8.61 -2.20
C ARG A 75 -17.27 -7.96 -2.49
N PHE A 76 -17.12 -7.42 -3.69
CA PHE A 76 -16.01 -6.56 -4.09
C PHE A 76 -16.60 -5.22 -4.54
N GLU A 77 -16.73 -4.28 -3.61
CA GLU A 77 -17.24 -2.95 -3.91
C GLU A 77 -16.07 -1.97 -4.03
N PRO A 78 -15.98 -1.18 -5.12
CA PRO A 78 -14.94 -0.16 -5.27
C PRO A 78 -14.99 0.87 -4.15
N LEU A 79 -13.81 1.29 -3.66
CA LEU A 79 -13.70 2.27 -2.59
C LEU A 79 -14.14 3.67 -3.05
N HIS A 80 -15.35 4.10 -2.71
CA HIS A 80 -15.85 5.46 -2.99
C HIS A 80 -15.74 6.37 -1.75
N ARG A 81 -14.92 7.43 -1.85
CA ARG A 81 -14.68 8.51 -0.85
C ARG A 81 -14.53 8.03 0.60
N GLN A 82 -13.28 7.75 1.00
CA GLN A 82 -12.91 7.34 2.35
C GLN A 82 -11.81 8.24 2.91
N PRO A 83 -11.59 8.24 4.24
CA PRO A 83 -10.49 8.97 4.86
C PRO A 83 -9.15 8.55 4.26
N THR A 84 -8.28 9.53 4.08
CA THR A 84 -7.01 9.38 3.37
C THR A 84 -5.94 8.79 4.30
N ILE A 85 -5.13 7.86 3.78
CA ILE A 85 -3.95 7.34 4.48
C ILE A 85 -3.04 8.52 4.85
N THR A 86 -2.75 8.65 6.15
CA THR A 86 -2.02 9.80 6.70
C THR A 86 -0.53 9.53 6.90
N ILE A 87 -0.08 8.28 6.83
CA ILE A 87 1.35 7.93 6.92
C ILE A 87 2.05 8.23 5.60
N LEU A 88 3.38 8.21 5.61
CA LEU A 88 4.18 8.48 4.40
C LEU A 88 4.13 7.27 3.47
N THR A 89 4.05 7.52 2.17
CA THR A 89 3.96 6.45 1.19
C THR A 89 4.97 6.62 0.06
N ALA A 90 5.59 5.53 -0.35
CA ALA A 90 6.38 5.44 -1.56
C ALA A 90 5.66 4.51 -2.54
N HIS A 91 5.23 5.03 -3.68
CA HIS A 91 4.56 4.26 -4.74
C HIS A 91 5.51 4.07 -5.91
N ILE A 92 5.78 2.82 -6.26
CA ILE A 92 6.75 2.44 -7.29
C ILE A 92 6.07 1.48 -8.27
N TRP A 93 6.14 1.74 -9.57
CA TRP A 93 5.60 0.81 -10.58
C TRP A 93 6.29 0.98 -11.93
N GLY A 94 6.11 -0.01 -12.80
CA GLY A 94 6.65 0.00 -14.17
C GLY A 94 5.71 0.68 -15.17
N SER A 95 6.23 1.50 -16.07
CA SER A 95 5.46 2.09 -17.16
C SER A 95 5.03 1.06 -18.21
N ALA A 96 5.76 -0.05 -18.32
CA ALA A 96 5.40 -1.19 -19.17
C ALA A 96 4.59 -2.26 -18.40
N ASP A 97 4.19 -2.00 -17.15
CA ASP A 97 3.27 -2.85 -16.42
C ASP A 97 1.89 -2.81 -17.12
N ALA A 98 1.32 -3.98 -17.39
CA ALA A 98 -0.03 -4.13 -17.94
C ALA A 98 -1.11 -3.50 -17.04
N TRP A 99 -0.81 -3.30 -15.75
CA TRP A 99 -1.67 -2.63 -14.78
C TRP A 99 -1.17 -1.22 -14.39
N SER A 100 -0.27 -0.60 -15.16
CA SER A 100 0.27 0.74 -14.86
C SER A 100 -0.81 1.80 -14.62
N ASP A 101 -1.90 1.77 -15.40
CA ASP A 101 -3.06 2.65 -15.21
C ASP A 101 -3.68 2.47 -13.82
N LYS A 102 -3.81 1.21 -13.35
CA LYS A 102 -4.33 0.88 -12.02
C LYS A 102 -3.31 1.19 -10.92
N ALA A 103 -2.03 1.04 -11.19
CA ALA A 103 -0.96 1.39 -10.26
C ALA A 103 -0.99 2.89 -9.94
N SER A 104 -1.27 3.71 -10.95
CA SER A 104 -1.36 5.17 -10.82
C SER A 104 -2.55 5.66 -9.95
N LEU A 105 -3.52 4.80 -9.64
CA LEU A 105 -4.67 5.14 -8.78
C LEU A 105 -4.34 5.03 -7.29
N ALA A 106 -3.39 4.17 -6.90
CA ALA A 106 -3.07 3.92 -5.49
C ALA A 106 -2.65 5.17 -4.69
N PRO A 107 -1.86 6.12 -5.24
CA PRO A 107 -1.55 7.37 -4.55
C PRO A 107 -2.79 8.22 -4.21
N GLY A 108 -3.89 8.10 -4.96
CA GLY A 108 -5.14 8.84 -4.73
C GLY A 108 -5.82 8.54 -3.38
N TYR A 109 -5.40 7.48 -2.69
CA TYR A 109 -5.89 7.12 -1.35
C TYR A 109 -5.00 7.65 -0.22
N CYS A 110 -3.90 8.34 -0.56
CA CYS A 110 -2.90 8.87 0.37
C CYS A 110 -2.90 10.40 0.36
N ARG A 111 -2.43 11.04 1.44
CA ARG A 111 -2.32 12.50 1.47
C ARG A 111 -1.30 12.93 0.42
N LYS A 112 -1.65 13.94 -0.38
CA LYS A 112 -0.83 14.37 -1.52
C LYS A 112 0.56 14.84 -1.08
N GLU A 113 0.65 15.44 0.10
CA GLU A 113 1.89 15.89 0.74
C GLU A 113 2.76 14.75 1.29
N ASN A 114 2.19 13.55 1.48
CA ASN A 114 2.85 12.41 2.10
C ASN A 114 3.27 11.33 1.10
N GLN A 115 2.98 11.52 -0.19
CA GLN A 115 3.28 10.55 -1.23
C GLN A 115 4.60 10.87 -1.95
N SER A 116 5.42 9.85 -2.15
CA SER A 116 6.58 9.84 -3.04
C SER A 116 6.34 8.85 -4.16
N ILE A 117 6.56 9.24 -5.41
CA ILE A 117 6.22 8.42 -6.59
C ILE A 117 7.47 8.17 -7.44
N PHE A 118 7.61 6.95 -7.94
CA PHE A 118 8.61 6.60 -8.95
C PHE A 118 8.07 5.61 -9.97
N VAL A 119 8.14 5.98 -11.24
CA VAL A 119 7.78 5.11 -12.36
C VAL A 119 9.06 4.70 -13.08
N HIS A 120 9.33 3.40 -13.17
CA HIS A 120 10.48 2.85 -13.91
C HIS A 120 10.05 2.33 -15.28
N ASP A 121 11.00 2.04 -16.18
CA ASP A 121 10.71 1.67 -17.57
C ASP A 121 10.25 0.21 -17.74
N GLY A 122 10.23 -0.56 -16.64
CA GLY A 122 10.00 -2.00 -16.60
C GLY A 122 8.53 -2.41 -16.52
N GLY A 123 8.31 -3.71 -16.30
CA GLY A 123 6.97 -4.32 -16.24
C GLY A 123 6.39 -4.44 -14.83
N HIS A 124 5.65 -5.52 -14.59
CA HIS A 124 5.11 -5.87 -13.27
C HIS A 124 6.17 -6.50 -12.36
N GLU A 125 7.09 -5.68 -11.88
CA GLU A 125 8.27 -6.14 -11.14
C GLU A 125 8.76 -5.11 -10.11
N ILE A 126 9.74 -5.52 -9.29
CA ILE A 126 10.54 -4.59 -8.49
C ILE A 126 11.80 -4.27 -9.31
N PRO A 127 12.14 -2.99 -9.54
CA PRO A 127 13.25 -2.63 -10.42
C PRO A 127 14.58 -3.12 -9.83
N THR A 128 15.36 -3.83 -10.64
CA THR A 128 16.68 -4.39 -10.27
C THR A 128 17.86 -3.75 -11.02
N ALA A 129 17.60 -3.02 -12.10
CA ALA A 129 18.62 -2.28 -12.82
C ALA A 129 19.26 -1.23 -11.90
N ALA A 130 20.59 -1.16 -11.85
CA ALA A 130 21.33 -0.33 -10.89
C ALA A 130 20.84 1.13 -10.82
N ARG A 131 20.56 1.74 -11.99
CA ARG A 131 20.00 3.09 -12.10
C ARG A 131 18.67 3.22 -11.35
N ASP A 132 17.77 2.26 -11.57
CA ASP A 132 16.42 2.30 -11.03
C ASP A 132 16.38 1.88 -9.56
N VAL A 133 17.30 1.01 -9.13
CA VAL A 133 17.53 0.69 -7.72
C VAL A 133 17.93 1.93 -6.93
N VAL A 134 18.86 2.74 -7.45
CA VAL A 134 19.26 4.00 -6.81
C VAL A 134 18.08 4.98 -6.73
N ARG A 135 17.29 5.10 -7.81
CA ARG A 135 16.10 5.96 -7.83
C ARG A 135 15.03 5.49 -6.83
N MET A 136 14.73 4.18 -6.83
CA MET A 136 13.84 3.54 -5.87
C MET A 136 14.28 3.81 -4.43
N ALA A 137 15.57 3.57 -4.11
CA ALA A 137 16.12 3.81 -2.79
C ALA A 137 15.96 5.28 -2.37
N ASN A 138 16.22 6.24 -3.27
CA ASN A 138 16.03 7.67 -2.99
C ASN A 138 14.56 8.03 -2.71
N VAL A 139 13.61 7.39 -3.39
CA VAL A 139 12.16 7.61 -3.17
C VAL A 139 11.74 7.07 -1.80
N ILE A 140 12.20 5.87 -1.46
CA ILE A 140 11.96 5.25 -0.16
C ILE A 140 12.58 6.10 0.96
N GLN A 141 13.83 6.54 0.80
CA GLN A 141 14.53 7.37 1.78
C GLN A 141 13.85 8.72 2.00
N ARG A 142 13.28 9.33 0.95
CA ARG A 142 12.46 10.55 1.12
C ARG A 142 11.22 10.29 1.96
N ALA A 143 10.51 9.20 1.70
CA ALA A 143 9.35 8.81 2.48
C ALA A 143 9.71 8.45 3.93
N ILE A 144 10.89 7.89 4.20
CA ILE A 144 11.36 7.61 5.56
C ILE A 144 11.85 8.89 6.26
N GLY A 145 12.60 9.76 5.58
CA GLY A 145 13.19 10.96 6.19
C GLY A 145 12.16 12.04 6.55
N GLN A 146 10.93 11.91 6.06
CA GLN A 146 9.79 12.76 6.44
C GLN A 146 9.01 12.22 7.65
N ALA A 147 9.35 11.02 8.13
CA ALA A 147 8.59 10.21 9.10
C ALA A 147 8.91 10.49 10.57
#